data_AF-A0A4Q3CND4-F1
#
_entry.id   AF-A0A4Q3CND4-F1
#
_cell.length_a   1.000
_cell.length_b   1.000
_cell.length_c   1.000
_cell.angle_alpha   90.00
_cell.angle_beta   90.00
_cell.angle_gamma   90.00
#
_symmetry.space_group_name_H-M   'P 1'
#
loop_
_entity.id
_entity.type
_entity.pdbx_description
1 polymer ?
#
loop_
_entity_poly.entity_id
_entity_poly.type
_entity_poly.pdbx_seq_one_letter_code
_entity_poly.pdbx_strand_id
1 'polypeptide(L)'
;MFPLGDPPNYEPSPDTSIAARAARRGVSSHEEAYDQLVANDGRSILFITVANYADGNLGATHSMIKDENTLLGLGDGGAHYGVVCDAGAPTHMLTYWARDRKGDRFSVQEIVRQLTTAPARAMRLLDRGMIRPGYKADVNIIDFDRLRLKAPEVAYDLPAGARRLVQKADGYDVTMVSGVVTAHNGVPTGALPGRLIRGAQAAPTS
;
A
#
# COMPACT_ATOMS: atom_id res chain seq x y z
N MET A 1 -16.18 4.12 -10.98
CA MET A 1 -15.86 5.26 -10.10
C MET A 1 -16.64 5.11 -8.80
N PHE A 2 -15.98 5.27 -7.67
CA PHE A 2 -16.47 4.97 -6.34
C PHE A 2 -16.02 6.06 -5.36
N PRO A 3 -16.78 6.40 -4.32
CA PRO A 3 -16.22 7.11 -3.16
C PRO A 3 -15.14 6.24 -2.50
N LEU A 4 -13.96 6.79 -2.19
CA LEU A 4 -12.89 6.01 -1.56
C LEU A 4 -13.15 5.77 -0.06
N GLY A 5 -13.59 6.82 0.65
CA GLY A 5 -13.87 6.79 2.09
C GLY A 5 -12.61 6.81 2.99
N ASP A 6 -12.83 6.85 4.31
CA ASP A 6 -11.81 6.63 5.33
C ASP A 6 -12.40 5.74 6.46
N PRO A 7 -11.93 4.48 6.63
CA PRO A 7 -10.82 3.84 5.91
C PRO A 7 -11.08 3.65 4.41
N PRO A 8 -10.02 3.69 3.57
CA PRO A 8 -10.17 3.55 2.13
C PRO A 8 -10.61 2.13 1.75
N ASN A 9 -11.61 2.01 0.88
CA ASN A 9 -12.04 0.72 0.33
C ASN A 9 -11.54 0.53 -1.12
N TYR A 10 -10.56 -0.36 -1.29
CA TYR A 10 -9.96 -0.69 -2.59
C TYR A 10 -10.61 -1.89 -3.31
N GLU A 11 -11.57 -2.58 -2.69
CA GLU A 11 -12.46 -3.56 -3.34
C GLU A 11 -13.93 -3.14 -3.12
N PRO A 12 -14.37 -1.98 -3.67
CA PRO A 12 -15.74 -1.52 -3.49
C PRO A 12 -16.74 -2.35 -4.31
N SER A 13 -17.81 -2.85 -3.66
CA SER A 13 -18.89 -3.53 -4.38
C SER A 13 -19.44 -2.64 -5.53
N PRO A 14 -19.76 -3.20 -6.71
CA PRO A 14 -20.39 -2.46 -7.81
C PRO A 14 -21.61 -1.61 -7.40
N ASP A 15 -22.36 -2.09 -6.41
CA ASP A 15 -23.54 -1.39 -5.86
C ASP A 15 -23.19 -0.10 -5.13
N THR A 16 -21.93 0.09 -4.75
CA THR A 16 -21.43 1.32 -4.11
C THR A 16 -20.86 2.33 -5.11
N SER A 17 -20.88 2.01 -6.41
CA SER A 17 -20.43 2.92 -7.47
C SER A 17 -21.25 4.22 -7.48
N ILE A 18 -20.64 5.29 -8.00
CA ILE A 18 -21.32 6.58 -8.20
C ILE A 18 -22.59 6.40 -9.03
N ALA A 19 -22.54 5.60 -10.09
CA ALA A 19 -23.72 5.33 -10.93
C ALA A 19 -24.83 4.61 -10.15
N ALA A 20 -24.51 3.57 -9.38
CA ALA A 20 -25.49 2.84 -8.58
C ALA A 20 -26.10 3.70 -7.46
N ARG A 21 -25.28 4.55 -6.83
CA ARG A 21 -25.73 5.52 -5.82
C ARG A 21 -26.67 6.57 -6.42
N ALA A 22 -26.31 7.14 -7.57
CA ALA A 22 -27.12 8.11 -8.29
C ALA A 22 -28.49 7.53 -8.69
N ALA A 23 -28.50 6.30 -9.22
CA ALA A 23 -29.73 5.60 -9.58
C ALA A 23 -30.68 5.40 -8.38
N ARG A 24 -30.15 5.02 -7.21
CA ARG A 24 -30.97 4.89 -5.98
C ARG A 24 -31.53 6.21 -5.48
N ARG A 25 -30.81 7.32 -5.68
CA ARG A 25 -31.24 8.66 -5.29
C ARG A 25 -32.16 9.32 -6.31
N GLY A 26 -32.26 8.78 -7.54
CA GLY A 26 -33.01 9.41 -8.62
C GLY A 26 -32.34 10.66 -9.20
N VAL A 27 -31.00 10.74 -9.11
CA VAL A 27 -30.19 11.88 -9.61
C VAL A 27 -29.23 11.44 -10.71
N SER A 28 -28.60 12.39 -11.40
CA SER A 28 -27.58 12.06 -12.41
C SER A 28 -26.25 11.61 -11.76
N SER A 29 -25.47 10.79 -12.46
CA SER A 29 -24.12 10.41 -11.99
C SER A 29 -23.18 11.60 -11.80
N HIS A 30 -23.37 12.68 -12.57
CA HIS A 30 -22.59 13.92 -12.42
C HIS A 30 -22.94 14.63 -11.12
N GLU A 31 -24.22 14.67 -10.76
CA GLU A 31 -24.70 15.26 -9.51
C GLU A 31 -24.19 14.48 -8.29
N GLU A 32 -24.32 13.15 -8.30
CA GLU A 32 -23.74 12.31 -7.23
C GLU A 32 -22.23 12.49 -7.14
N ALA A 33 -21.51 12.52 -8.25
CA ALA A 33 -20.06 12.76 -8.23
C ALA A 33 -19.71 14.14 -7.67
N TYR A 34 -20.45 15.17 -8.06
CA TYR A 34 -20.24 16.54 -7.58
C TYR A 34 -20.49 16.64 -6.07
N ASP A 35 -21.60 16.09 -5.58
CA ASP A 35 -21.92 16.02 -4.15
C ASP A 35 -20.80 15.34 -3.36
N GLN A 36 -20.27 14.22 -3.87
CA GLN A 36 -19.14 13.54 -3.23
C GLN A 36 -17.88 14.41 -3.23
N LEU A 37 -17.56 15.08 -4.34
CA LEU A 37 -16.35 15.89 -4.46
C LEU A 37 -16.37 17.11 -3.54
N VAL A 38 -17.52 17.78 -3.37
CA VAL A 38 -17.64 18.96 -2.50
C VAL A 38 -17.82 18.59 -1.02
N ALA A 39 -18.21 17.35 -0.72
CA ALA A 39 -18.23 16.85 0.64
C ALA A 39 -16.84 16.88 1.29
N ASN A 40 -16.80 16.86 2.62
CA ASN A 40 -15.55 16.94 3.40
C ASN A 40 -14.68 18.15 3.02
N ASP A 41 -15.31 19.33 2.87
CA ASP A 41 -14.62 20.58 2.54
C ASP A 41 -13.80 20.48 1.24
N GLY A 42 -14.33 19.78 0.23
CA GLY A 42 -13.66 19.56 -1.05
C GLY A 42 -12.51 18.55 -1.03
N ARG A 43 -12.29 17.83 0.08
CA ARG A 43 -11.15 16.91 0.26
C ARG A 43 -11.47 15.45 -0.06
N SER A 44 -12.70 15.13 -0.42
CA SER A 44 -13.09 13.77 -0.79
C SER A 44 -12.41 13.30 -2.08
N ILE A 45 -12.03 12.03 -2.11
CA ILE A 45 -11.38 11.41 -3.27
C ILE A 45 -12.34 10.39 -3.89
N LEU A 46 -12.51 10.50 -5.21
CA LEU A 46 -13.16 9.47 -6.01
C LEU A 46 -12.10 8.49 -6.52
N PHE A 47 -12.36 7.21 -6.31
CA PHE A 47 -11.52 6.11 -6.73
C PHE A 47 -12.02 5.53 -8.06
N ILE A 48 -11.09 5.33 -8.98
CA ILE A 48 -11.33 4.67 -10.27
C ILE A 48 -10.53 3.37 -10.26
N THR A 49 -11.26 2.26 -10.27
CA THR A 49 -10.69 0.93 -10.46
C THR A 49 -10.29 0.76 -11.93
N VAL A 50 -9.06 0.33 -12.19
CA VAL A 50 -8.54 0.08 -13.53
C VAL A 50 -7.93 -1.33 -13.62
N ALA A 51 -7.90 -1.90 -14.82
CA ALA A 51 -7.36 -3.23 -15.13
C ALA A 51 -7.99 -4.39 -14.33
N ASN A 52 -7.49 -4.69 -13.13
CA ASN A 52 -7.76 -5.92 -12.39
C ASN A 52 -9.10 -5.95 -11.64
N TYR A 53 -10.11 -5.23 -12.14
CA TYR A 53 -11.44 -5.08 -11.51
C TYR A 53 -12.61 -5.37 -12.45
N ALA A 54 -12.36 -6.03 -13.58
CA ALA A 54 -13.38 -6.31 -14.59
C ALA A 54 -14.60 -7.07 -14.01
N ASP A 55 -14.37 -7.96 -13.04
CA ASP A 55 -15.41 -8.75 -12.37
C ASP A 55 -16.04 -8.05 -11.16
N GLY A 56 -15.73 -6.77 -10.94
CA GLY A 56 -16.24 -6.00 -9.80
C GLY A 56 -15.66 -6.42 -8.45
N ASN A 57 -14.51 -7.10 -8.45
CA ASN A 57 -13.76 -7.55 -7.27
C ASN A 57 -12.27 -7.74 -7.60
N LEU A 58 -11.42 -8.00 -6.60
CA LEU A 58 -9.98 -8.24 -6.76
C LEU A 58 -9.62 -9.74 -6.89
N GLY A 59 -10.54 -10.59 -7.33
CA GLY A 59 -10.30 -12.02 -7.55
C GLY A 59 -9.17 -12.30 -8.56
N ALA A 60 -9.09 -11.51 -9.63
CA ALA A 60 -7.96 -11.58 -10.57
C ALA A 60 -6.63 -11.25 -9.87
N THR A 61 -6.59 -10.19 -9.06
CA THR A 61 -5.42 -9.83 -8.26
C THR A 61 -5.05 -10.94 -7.26
N HIS A 62 -6.02 -11.54 -6.59
CA HIS A 62 -5.80 -12.68 -5.70
C HIS A 62 -5.12 -13.84 -6.43
N SER A 63 -5.62 -14.22 -7.61
CA SER A 63 -5.03 -15.27 -8.44
C SER A 63 -3.60 -14.94 -8.86
N MET A 64 -3.34 -13.68 -9.26
CA MET A 64 -2.00 -13.23 -9.61
C MET A 64 -1.03 -13.31 -8.43
N ILE A 65 -1.43 -12.83 -7.23
CA ILE A 65 -0.60 -12.88 -6.01
C ILE A 65 -0.25 -14.33 -5.63
N LYS A 66 -1.18 -15.26 -5.87
CA LYS A 66 -1.00 -16.68 -5.56
C LYS A 66 -0.04 -17.39 -6.52
N ASP A 67 0.15 -16.88 -7.73
CA ASP A 67 1.04 -17.49 -8.72
C ASP A 67 2.49 -17.44 -8.27
N GLU A 68 3.20 -18.56 -8.38
CA GLU A 68 4.59 -18.69 -7.95
C GLU A 68 5.58 -17.84 -8.78
N ASN A 69 5.17 -17.43 -9.98
CA ASN A 69 5.95 -16.60 -10.87
C ASN A 69 5.65 -15.11 -10.68
N THR A 70 4.75 -14.75 -9.77
CA THR A 70 4.45 -13.36 -9.43
C THR A 70 5.30 -12.91 -8.25
N LEU A 71 5.93 -11.76 -8.42
CA LEU A 71 6.56 -11.01 -7.33
C LEU A 71 5.75 -9.75 -7.09
N LEU A 72 5.52 -9.42 -5.81
CA LEU A 72 4.99 -8.10 -5.45
C LEU A 72 6.08 -7.06 -5.73
N GLY A 73 5.89 -6.33 -6.83
CA GLY A 73 6.80 -5.30 -7.32
C GLY A 73 6.43 -3.89 -6.87
N LEU A 74 7.41 -2.98 -7.03
CA LEU A 74 7.43 -1.56 -6.65
C LEU A 74 6.07 -0.83 -6.69
N GLY A 75 5.85 0.05 -5.70
CA GLY A 75 4.81 1.08 -5.78
C GLY A 75 5.23 2.26 -6.66
N ASP A 76 4.43 2.58 -7.67
CA ASP A 76 4.75 3.59 -8.70
C ASP A 76 4.41 5.03 -8.27
N GLY A 77 4.15 5.23 -6.98
CA GLY A 77 3.84 6.55 -6.41
C GLY A 77 4.97 7.58 -6.58
N GLY A 78 6.21 7.12 -6.81
CA GLY A 78 7.37 7.97 -7.04
C GLY A 78 7.51 8.56 -8.44
N ALA A 79 6.84 7.99 -9.45
CA ALA A 79 6.82 8.54 -10.81
C ALA A 79 5.53 9.34 -11.10
N HIS A 80 4.45 9.04 -10.38
CA HIS A 80 3.11 9.57 -10.62
C HIS A 80 2.53 10.30 -9.39
N TYR A 81 3.34 11.05 -8.65
CA TYR A 81 2.98 11.70 -7.37
C TYR A 81 1.62 12.41 -7.35
N GLY A 82 1.18 13.00 -8.47
CA GLY A 82 -0.08 13.74 -8.56
C GLY A 82 -1.33 12.90 -8.89
N VAL A 83 -1.18 11.59 -9.11
CA VAL A 83 -2.24 10.70 -9.62
C VAL A 83 -2.28 9.36 -8.87
N VAL A 84 -1.13 8.79 -8.48
CA VAL A 84 -1.01 7.47 -7.84
C VAL A 84 -0.20 7.59 -6.55
N CYS A 85 -0.63 6.91 -5.48
CA CYS A 85 0.08 6.84 -4.20
C CYS A 85 0.19 5.40 -3.72
N ASP A 86 1.19 4.66 -4.22
CA ASP A 86 1.40 3.27 -3.85
C ASP A 86 2.31 3.09 -2.61
N ALA A 87 2.62 4.18 -1.90
CA ALA A 87 3.35 4.11 -0.64
C ALA A 87 2.61 3.25 0.41
N GLY A 88 1.28 3.17 0.29
CA GLY A 88 0.42 2.32 1.11
C GLY A 88 0.42 0.83 0.76
N ALA A 89 1.06 0.40 -0.34
CA ALA A 89 0.93 -0.97 -0.85
C ALA A 89 1.35 -2.05 0.18
N PRO A 90 2.50 -1.98 0.87
CA PRO A 90 2.86 -2.99 1.88
C PRO A 90 1.85 -3.05 3.03
N THR A 91 1.34 -1.90 3.47
CA THR A 91 0.31 -1.83 4.51
C THR A 91 -0.99 -2.44 4.01
N HIS A 92 -1.42 -2.13 2.78
CA HIS A 92 -2.61 -2.73 2.17
C HIS A 92 -2.46 -4.26 2.05
N MET A 93 -1.30 -4.78 1.68
CA MET A 93 -1.05 -6.21 1.65
C MET A 93 -1.22 -6.85 3.04
N LEU A 94 -0.66 -6.24 4.08
CA LEU A 94 -0.76 -6.75 5.45
C LEU A 94 -2.19 -6.63 6.00
N THR A 95 -2.85 -5.49 5.82
CA THR A 95 -4.20 -5.26 6.36
C THR A 95 -5.24 -5.99 5.52
N TYR A 96 -5.36 -5.67 4.23
CA TYR A 96 -6.43 -6.19 3.41
C TYR A 96 -6.24 -7.67 3.07
N TRP A 97 -5.11 -8.05 2.49
CA TRP A 97 -4.91 -9.40 1.96
C TRP A 97 -4.68 -10.47 3.04
N ALA A 98 -4.14 -10.10 4.21
CA ALA A 98 -3.93 -11.05 5.31
C ALA A 98 -4.97 -10.94 6.44
N ARG A 99 -5.66 -9.79 6.63
CA ARG A 99 -6.54 -9.58 7.79
C ARG A 99 -7.99 -9.25 7.42
N ASP A 100 -8.24 -8.26 6.56
CA ASP A 100 -9.55 -7.59 6.47
C ASP A 100 -10.41 -8.00 5.27
N ARG A 101 -9.84 -8.61 4.22
CA ARG A 101 -10.58 -9.02 3.03
C ARG A 101 -11.69 -10.01 3.38
N LYS A 102 -12.87 -9.80 2.80
CA LYS A 102 -13.99 -10.75 2.88
C LYS A 102 -13.74 -11.89 1.89
N GLY A 103 -13.68 -13.12 2.38
CA GLY A 103 -13.39 -14.30 1.56
C GLY A 103 -11.92 -14.75 1.68
N ASP A 104 -11.32 -15.15 0.56
CA ASP A 104 -9.97 -15.71 0.54
C ASP A 104 -8.91 -14.70 0.98
N ARG A 105 -8.09 -15.12 1.94
CA ARG A 105 -6.97 -14.36 2.50
C ARG A 105 -5.70 -15.19 2.42
N PHE A 106 -4.58 -14.50 2.39
CA PHE A 106 -3.26 -15.12 2.57
C PHE A 106 -2.91 -15.19 4.06
N SER A 107 -2.02 -16.10 4.42
CA SER A 107 -1.42 -16.04 5.76
C SER A 107 -0.53 -14.80 5.86
N VAL A 108 -0.38 -14.24 7.07
CA VAL A 108 0.53 -13.11 7.29
C VAL A 108 1.97 -13.48 6.91
N GLN A 109 2.37 -14.74 7.13
CA GLN A 109 3.68 -15.27 6.75
C GLN A 109 3.90 -15.24 5.24
N GLU A 110 2.87 -15.56 4.45
CA GLU A 110 2.94 -15.53 2.99
C GLU A 110 3.08 -14.09 2.48
N ILE A 111 2.29 -13.16 3.02
CA ILE A 111 2.42 -11.75 2.68
C ILE A 111 3.81 -11.20 3.09
N VAL A 112 4.30 -11.54 4.28
CA VAL A 112 5.64 -11.15 4.72
C VAL A 112 6.70 -11.73 3.78
N ARG A 113 6.60 -13.00 3.38
CA ARG A 113 7.51 -13.63 2.41
C ARG A 113 7.54 -12.86 1.09
N GLN A 114 6.37 -12.52 0.56
CA GLN A 114 6.21 -11.77 -0.70
C GLN A 114 6.74 -10.33 -0.61
N LEU A 115 6.72 -9.71 0.57
CA LEU A 115 7.27 -8.37 0.80
C LEU A 115 8.76 -8.36 1.19
N THR A 116 9.35 -9.52 1.48
CA THR A 116 10.72 -9.61 2.03
C THR A 116 11.60 -10.60 1.27
N THR A 117 11.54 -11.89 1.60
CA THR A 117 12.45 -12.91 1.06
C THR A 117 12.28 -13.12 -0.44
N ALA A 118 11.06 -13.07 -0.98
CA ALA A 118 10.80 -13.29 -2.40
C ALA A 118 11.48 -12.24 -3.30
N PRO A 119 11.23 -10.93 -3.13
CA PRO A 119 11.93 -9.90 -3.92
C PRO A 119 13.43 -9.87 -3.62
N ALA A 120 13.87 -10.10 -2.38
CA ALA A 120 15.30 -10.18 -2.05
C ALA A 120 16.00 -11.29 -2.84
N ARG A 121 15.40 -12.49 -2.92
CA ARG A 121 15.96 -13.61 -3.71
C ARG A 121 15.95 -13.34 -5.19
N ALA A 122 14.86 -12.77 -5.72
CA ALA A 122 14.76 -12.41 -7.14
C ALA A 122 15.87 -11.44 -7.56
N MET A 123 16.19 -10.47 -6.69
CA MET A 123 17.25 -9.48 -6.89
C MET A 123 18.65 -9.96 -6.46
N ARG A 124 18.81 -11.23 -6.07
CA ARG A 124 20.06 -11.81 -5.54
C ARG A 124 20.64 -11.04 -4.35
N LEU A 125 19.78 -10.53 -3.48
CA LEU A 125 20.12 -9.91 -2.19
C LEU A 125 20.01 -10.97 -1.09
N LEU A 126 21.00 -11.87 -1.02
CA LEU A 126 20.93 -13.05 -0.16
C LEU A 126 21.34 -12.76 1.30
N ASP A 127 21.70 -11.51 1.60
CA ASP A 127 22.10 -10.99 2.92
C ASP A 127 20.93 -10.42 3.74
N ARG A 128 19.71 -10.42 3.20
CA ARG A 128 18.53 -9.76 3.80
C ARG A 128 17.20 -10.43 3.46
N GLY A 129 16.12 -9.85 3.96
CA GLY A 129 14.75 -10.33 3.74
C GLY A 129 14.37 -11.51 4.64
N MET A 130 15.20 -11.85 5.64
CA MET A 130 14.94 -12.89 6.65
C MET A 130 15.45 -12.43 8.01
N ILE A 131 14.76 -12.81 9.09
CA ILE A 131 15.23 -12.60 10.46
C ILE A 131 16.09 -13.80 10.87
N ARG A 132 17.41 -13.67 10.73
CA ARG A 132 18.40 -14.71 11.01
C ARG A 132 19.73 -14.10 11.47
N PRO A 133 20.53 -14.79 12.32
CA PRO A 133 21.88 -14.35 12.65
C PRO A 133 22.73 -14.11 11.40
N GLY A 134 23.54 -13.05 11.42
CA GLY A 134 24.39 -12.62 10.30
C GLY A 134 23.67 -11.84 9.20
N TYR A 135 22.34 -11.93 9.09
CA TYR A 135 21.58 -11.18 8.09
C TYR A 135 21.49 -9.71 8.49
N LYS A 136 21.30 -8.85 7.49
CA LYS A 136 21.16 -7.41 7.68
C LYS A 136 19.94 -7.10 8.55
N ALA A 137 20.13 -6.22 9.53
CA ALA A 137 19.09 -5.75 10.43
C ALA A 137 18.16 -4.70 9.76
N ASP A 138 17.52 -5.10 8.66
CA ASP A 138 16.42 -4.38 8.01
C ASP A 138 15.11 -4.97 8.55
N VAL A 139 14.46 -4.30 9.51
CA VAL A 139 13.38 -4.88 10.33
C VAL A 139 12.25 -3.88 10.53
N ASN A 140 11.01 -4.37 10.51
CA ASN A 140 9.84 -3.64 10.99
C ASN A 140 9.26 -4.34 12.22
N ILE A 141 8.90 -3.56 13.25
CA ILE A 141 8.05 -3.98 14.37
C ILE A 141 6.68 -3.36 14.12
N ILE A 142 5.66 -4.21 14.06
CA ILE A 142 4.32 -3.83 13.63
C ILE A 142 3.32 -4.33 14.67
N ASP A 143 2.50 -3.43 15.19
CA ASP A 143 1.28 -3.77 15.91
C ASP A 143 0.23 -4.16 14.86
N PHE A 144 0.11 -5.47 14.62
CA PHE A 144 -0.70 -5.98 13.52
C PHE A 144 -2.20 -5.76 13.73
N ASP A 145 -2.67 -5.70 14.98
CA ASP A 145 -4.07 -5.43 15.28
C ASP A 145 -4.42 -3.96 15.04
N ARG A 146 -3.48 -3.05 15.31
CA ARG A 146 -3.65 -1.61 15.10
C ARG A 146 -3.20 -1.12 13.72
N LEU A 147 -2.61 -1.99 12.90
CA LEU A 147 -2.15 -1.64 11.56
C LEU A 147 -3.32 -1.14 10.70
N ARG A 148 -3.25 0.10 10.24
CA ARG A 148 -4.31 0.71 9.43
C ARG A 148 -3.70 1.60 8.35
N LEU A 149 -4.17 1.44 7.13
CA LEU A 149 -3.93 2.38 6.03
C LEU A 149 -4.98 3.50 6.08
N LYS A 150 -4.54 4.77 6.07
CA LYS A 150 -5.44 5.93 6.03
C LYS A 150 -5.84 6.27 4.60
N ALA A 151 -6.90 7.06 4.43
CA ALA A 151 -7.19 7.63 3.12
C ALA A 151 -6.01 8.49 2.63
N PRO A 152 -5.73 8.52 1.31
CA PRO A 152 -4.76 9.43 0.76
C PRO A 152 -5.23 10.89 0.90
N GLU A 153 -4.28 11.82 1.04
CA GLU A 153 -4.49 13.25 1.17
C GLU A 153 -3.70 13.98 0.07
N VAL A 154 -4.22 15.11 -0.42
CA VAL A 154 -3.48 15.99 -1.32
C VAL A 154 -2.61 16.93 -0.51
N ALA A 155 -1.30 16.92 -0.77
CA ALA A 155 -0.33 17.86 -0.23
C ALA A 155 0.23 18.77 -1.33
N TYR A 156 0.65 19.98 -0.96
CA TYR A 156 1.24 20.99 -1.86
C TYR A 156 2.64 21.38 -1.37
N ASP A 157 3.48 20.38 -1.11
CA ASP A 157 4.77 20.50 -0.43
C ASP A 157 5.98 20.16 -1.32
N LEU A 158 5.75 20.00 -2.64
CA LEU A 158 6.83 19.87 -3.62
C LEU A 158 7.38 21.25 -4.06
N PRO A 159 8.57 21.30 -4.69
CA PRO A 159 9.11 22.55 -5.25
C PRO A 159 8.07 23.29 -6.12
N ALA A 160 8.09 24.61 -6.04
CA ALA A 160 7.09 25.50 -6.67
C ALA A 160 5.63 25.27 -6.22
N GLY A 161 5.39 24.61 -5.08
CA GLY A 161 4.05 24.35 -4.55
C GLY A 161 3.28 23.30 -5.34
N ALA A 162 3.98 22.43 -6.08
CA ALA A 162 3.34 21.37 -6.84
C ALA A 162 2.63 20.36 -5.92
N ARG A 163 1.57 19.75 -6.44
CA ARG A 163 0.73 18.81 -5.69
C ARG A 163 1.28 17.39 -5.70
N ARG A 164 1.04 16.64 -4.62
CA ARG A 164 1.21 15.17 -4.56
C ARG A 164 0.16 14.52 -3.67
N LEU A 165 -0.05 13.22 -3.85
CA LEU A 165 -0.81 12.37 -2.94
C LEU A 165 0.11 11.79 -1.87
N VAL A 166 -0.32 11.88 -0.62
CA VAL A 166 0.36 11.30 0.53
C VAL A 166 -0.62 10.36 1.23
N GLN A 167 -0.19 9.14 1.50
CA GLN A 167 -0.97 8.19 2.26
C GLN A 167 -0.18 7.72 3.48
N LYS A 168 -0.79 7.89 4.65
CA LYS A 168 -0.18 7.55 5.94
C LYS A 168 -0.73 6.22 6.44
N ALA A 169 -0.02 5.60 7.37
CA ALA A 169 -0.45 4.40 8.06
C ALA A 169 -0.19 4.51 9.57
N ASP A 170 -1.01 3.84 10.36
CA ASP A 170 -0.80 3.62 11.80
C ASP A 170 -0.38 2.17 12.05
N GLY A 171 0.22 1.88 13.22
CA GLY A 171 0.57 0.52 13.65
C GLY A 171 2.03 0.11 13.39
N TYR A 172 2.83 0.96 12.74
CA TYR A 172 4.29 0.78 12.69
C TYR A 172 4.92 1.34 13.97
N ASP A 173 5.50 0.45 14.79
CA ASP A 173 6.20 0.84 16.02
C ASP A 173 7.64 1.23 15.73
N VAL A 174 8.40 0.37 15.05
CA VAL A 174 9.81 0.62 14.70
C VAL A 174 10.08 0.20 13.27
N THR A 175 10.76 1.05 12.51
CA THR A 175 11.40 0.68 11.23
C THR A 175 12.90 0.87 11.38
N MET A 176 13.66 -0.17 11.01
CA MET A 176 15.11 -0.17 11.04
C MET A 176 15.69 -0.51 9.67
N VAL A 177 16.80 0.15 9.35
CA VAL A 177 17.64 -0.18 8.20
C VAL A 177 19.07 -0.31 8.69
N SER A 178 19.71 -1.45 8.43
CA SER A 178 21.06 -1.77 8.92
C SER A 178 21.21 -1.62 10.45
N GLY A 179 20.16 -1.90 11.22
CA GLY A 179 20.15 -1.78 12.68
C GLY A 179 19.97 -0.36 13.21
N VAL A 180 19.80 0.64 12.34
CA VAL A 180 19.53 2.03 12.74
C VAL A 180 18.04 2.30 12.60
N VAL A 181 17.41 2.82 13.66
CA VAL A 181 15.99 3.21 13.67
C VAL A 181 15.78 4.42 12.76
N THR A 182 15.02 4.23 11.68
CA THR A 182 14.67 5.27 10.71
C THR A 182 13.29 5.87 10.96
N ALA A 183 12.40 5.13 11.64
CA ALA A 183 11.12 5.63 12.12
C ALA A 183 10.72 4.97 13.43
N HIS A 184 10.04 5.72 14.29
CA HIS A 184 9.46 5.25 15.55
C HIS A 184 8.03 5.78 15.69
N ASN A 185 7.07 4.92 16.02
CA ASN A 185 5.63 5.22 16.04
C ASN A 185 5.13 5.91 14.75
N GLY A 186 5.59 5.43 13.59
CA GLY A 186 5.28 6.00 12.28
C GLY A 186 5.93 7.37 11.99
N VAL A 187 6.76 7.90 12.90
CA VAL A 187 7.44 9.20 12.74
C VAL A 187 8.89 8.98 12.30
N PRO A 188 9.33 9.54 11.16
CA PRO A 188 10.73 9.47 10.74
C PRO A 188 11.68 10.12 11.75
N THR A 189 12.82 9.49 12.01
CA THR A 189 13.87 10.00 12.92
C THR A 189 14.83 10.97 12.23
N GLY A 190 14.78 11.05 10.90
CA GLY A 190 15.77 11.75 10.07
C GLY A 190 17.04 10.94 9.79
N ALA A 191 17.20 9.75 10.38
CA ALA A 191 18.33 8.87 10.08
C ALA A 191 18.21 8.28 8.67
N LEU A 192 19.27 8.41 7.87
CA LEU A 192 19.35 7.91 6.48
C LEU A 192 20.50 6.87 6.32
N PRO A 193 20.41 5.70 6.97
CA PRO A 193 21.46 4.68 6.94
C PRO A 193 21.50 3.89 5.62
N GLY A 194 20.55 4.11 4.71
CA GLY A 194 20.50 3.47 3.40
C GLY A 194 21.79 3.68 2.60
N ARG A 195 22.18 2.66 1.83
CA ARG A 195 23.39 2.69 0.99
C ARG A 195 23.06 2.13 -0.39
N LEU A 196 23.80 2.61 -1.39
CA LEU A 196 23.75 2.04 -2.73
C LEU A 196 24.18 0.57 -2.69
N ILE A 197 23.31 -0.32 -3.15
CA ILE A 197 23.60 -1.74 -3.33
C ILE A 197 24.17 -1.93 -4.73
N ARG A 198 25.35 -2.56 -4.83
CA ARG A 198 26.01 -2.83 -6.12
C ARG A 198 26.03 -4.33 -6.36
N GLY A 199 25.24 -4.79 -7.32
CA GLY A 199 25.17 -6.19 -7.72
C GLY A 199 24.61 -7.11 -6.64
N ALA A 200 24.76 -8.42 -6.87
CA ALA A 200 24.32 -9.46 -5.95
C ALA A 200 25.04 -9.36 -4.60
N GLN A 201 24.31 -9.62 -3.52
CA GLN A 201 24.87 -9.70 -2.17
C GLN A 201 24.86 -11.17 -1.74
N ALA A 202 26.00 -11.66 -1.27
CA ALA A 202 26.15 -13.04 -0.82
C ALA A 202 25.46 -13.25 0.54
N ALA A 203 25.04 -14.50 0.81
CA ALA A 203 24.57 -14.85 2.13
C ALA A 203 25.72 -14.74 3.15
N PRO A 204 25.44 -14.40 4.42
CA PRO A 204 26.45 -14.35 5.47
C PRO A 204 27.09 -15.73 5.65
N THR A 205 28.42 -15.79 5.68
CA THR A 205 29.15 -16.96 6.18
C THR A 205 29.05 -16.98 7.70
N SER A 206 28.48 -18.05 8.24
CA SER A 206 28.38 -18.32 9.69
C SER A 206 29.73 -18.21 10.40
#